data_AF-A0A522MDI8-F1
#
_entry.id   AF-A0A522MDI8-F1
#
_cell.length_a   1.000
_cell.length_b   1.000
_cell.length_c   1.000
_cell.angle_alpha   90.00
_cell.angle_beta   90.00
_cell.angle_gamma   90.00
#
_symmetry.space_group_name_H-M   'P 1'
#
loop_
_entity.id
_entity.type
_entity.pdbx_description
1 polymer ?
#
loop_
_entity_poly.entity_id
_entity_poly.type
_entity_poly.pdbx_seq_one_letter_code
_entity_poly.pdbx_strand_id
1 'polypeptide(L)'
;MSLATTSMESIATNGDTAAATQARAALRALFLVSGAAAQLGAHGQPVQDAQWHALERAMSDASIVLGARERRESEPMASFRRLAVLCDELLGRRALGHVCPAALWRDLARAGRDAYEHIDA
;
A
#
# COMPACT_ATOMS: atom_id res chain seq x y z
N MET A 1 18.31 47.51 -0.70
CA MET A 1 18.32 46.37 0.24
C MET A 1 16.94 45.73 0.19
N SER A 2 16.77 44.65 -0.59
CA SER A 2 15.54 43.85 -0.64
C SER A 2 15.91 42.40 -0.39
N LEU A 3 15.57 41.88 0.80
CA LEU A 3 15.68 40.47 1.17
C LEU A 3 14.49 40.14 2.07
N ALA A 4 13.35 39.78 1.49
CA ALA A 4 12.22 39.20 2.22
C ALA A 4 11.19 38.55 1.27
N THR A 5 11.59 37.54 0.50
CA THR A 5 10.62 36.67 -0.21
C THR A 5 10.99 35.18 -0.23
N THR A 6 12.19 34.79 0.19
CA THR A 6 12.69 33.41 0.02
C THR A 6 12.12 32.36 1.00
N SER A 7 11.37 32.74 2.05
CA SER A 7 11.00 31.79 3.12
C SER A 7 9.71 31.00 2.90
N MET A 8 8.75 31.46 2.08
CA MET A 8 7.47 30.75 1.93
C MET A 8 7.50 29.63 0.88
N GLU A 9 8.22 29.81 -0.24
CA GLU A 9 8.35 28.76 -1.26
C GLU A 9 9.18 27.55 -0.78
N SER A 10 10.19 27.79 0.07
CA SER A 10 11.05 26.70 0.59
C SER A 10 10.32 25.80 1.59
N ILE A 11 9.34 26.31 2.34
CA ILE A 11 8.56 25.52 3.32
C ILE A 11 7.52 24.66 2.61
N ALA A 12 6.82 25.21 1.61
CA ALA A 12 5.85 24.47 0.80
C ALA A 12 6.51 23.28 0.07
N THR A 13 7.70 23.50 -0.50
CA THR A 13 8.45 22.46 -1.22
C THR A 13 8.95 21.34 -0.28
N ASN A 14 9.30 21.67 0.97
CA ASN A 14 9.70 20.68 1.98
C ASN A 14 8.51 19.86 2.51
N GLY A 15 7.33 20.46 2.63
CA GLY A 15 6.10 19.77 3.03
C GLY A 15 5.65 18.74 1.98
N ASP A 16 5.68 19.11 0.71
CA ASP A 16 5.26 18.23 -0.40
C ASP A 16 6.21 17.04 -0.59
N THR A 17 7.52 17.24 -0.42
CA THR A 17 8.51 16.16 -0.52
C THR A 17 8.45 15.20 0.67
N ALA A 18 8.22 15.70 1.88
CA ALA A 18 8.00 14.86 3.06
C ALA A 18 6.72 14.01 2.92
N ALA A 19 5.61 14.63 2.49
CA ALA A 19 4.35 13.93 2.23
C ALA A 19 4.47 12.87 1.13
N ALA A 20 5.18 13.19 0.04
CA ALA A 20 5.45 12.23 -1.03
C ALA A 20 6.32 11.05 -0.56
N THR A 21 7.32 11.30 0.29
CA THR A 21 8.17 10.27 0.88
C THR A 21 7.36 9.34 1.79
N GLN A 22 6.50 9.91 2.64
CA GLN A 22 5.62 9.14 3.51
C GLN A 22 4.61 8.31 2.72
N ALA A 23 4.03 8.89 1.65
CA ALA A 23 3.14 8.17 0.75
C ALA A 23 3.84 6.96 0.11
N ARG A 24 5.07 7.14 -0.36
CA ARG A 24 5.88 6.05 -0.95
C ARG A 24 6.18 4.97 0.09
N ALA A 25 6.52 5.36 1.31
CA ALA A 25 6.78 4.42 2.41
C ALA A 25 5.56 3.56 2.75
N ALA A 26 4.36 4.17 2.83
CA ALA A 26 3.11 3.45 3.11
C ALA A 26 2.77 2.43 2.01
N LEU A 27 2.87 2.84 0.73
CA LEU A 27 2.61 1.94 -0.40
C LEU A 27 3.63 0.79 -0.44
N ARG A 28 4.90 1.08 -0.13
CA ARG A 28 5.95 0.05 -0.04
C ARG A 28 5.71 -0.92 1.11
N ALA A 29 5.26 -0.43 2.27
CA ALA A 29 4.89 -1.28 3.39
C ALA A 29 3.74 -2.23 3.02
N LEU A 30 2.69 -1.73 2.35
CA LEU A 30 1.59 -2.56 1.88
C LEU A 30 2.09 -3.67 0.94
N PHE A 31 2.93 -3.34 -0.03
CA PHE A 31 3.55 -4.32 -0.93
C PHE A 31 4.33 -5.41 -0.16
N LEU A 32 5.24 -5.01 0.74
CA LEU A 32 6.09 -5.96 1.45
C LEU A 32 5.29 -6.91 2.34
N VAL A 33 4.34 -6.36 3.10
CA VAL A 33 3.56 -7.16 4.05
C VAL A 33 2.56 -8.06 3.32
N SER A 34 1.87 -7.55 2.30
CA SER A 34 0.95 -8.37 1.49
C SER A 34 1.69 -9.47 0.73
N GLY A 35 2.89 -9.19 0.20
CA GLY A 35 3.73 -10.19 -0.46
C GLY A 35 4.18 -11.32 0.48
N ALA A 36 4.61 -10.99 1.70
CA ALA A 36 4.98 -11.98 2.70
C ALA A 36 3.78 -12.87 3.10
N ALA A 37 2.60 -12.27 3.31
CA ALA A 37 1.39 -13.02 3.59
C ALA A 37 0.97 -13.91 2.40
N ALA A 38 1.08 -13.39 1.17
CA ALA A 38 0.77 -14.12 -0.05
C ALA A 38 1.65 -15.35 -0.26
N GLN A 39 2.95 -15.26 0.05
CA GLN A 39 3.85 -16.41 -0.02
C GLN A 39 3.40 -17.52 0.92
N LEU A 40 3.13 -17.20 2.19
CA LEU A 40 2.66 -18.18 3.17
C LEU A 40 1.34 -18.82 2.74
N GLY A 41 0.35 -17.99 2.40
CA GLY A 41 -0.97 -18.46 2.02
C GLY A 41 -0.99 -19.28 0.72
N ALA A 42 -0.17 -18.91 -0.27
CA ALA A 42 -0.05 -19.66 -1.52
C ALA A 42 0.57 -21.05 -1.32
N HIS A 43 1.41 -21.21 -0.30
CA HIS A 43 2.00 -22.50 0.09
C HIS A 43 1.16 -23.26 1.14
N GLY A 44 -0.04 -22.77 1.47
CA GLY A 44 -0.91 -23.38 2.47
C GLY A 44 -0.37 -23.28 3.90
N GLN A 45 0.62 -22.41 4.13
CA GLN A 45 1.17 -22.16 5.45
C GLN A 45 0.29 -21.17 6.22
N PRO A 46 0.18 -21.33 7.54
CA PRO A 46 -0.63 -20.43 8.36
C PRO A 46 0.02 -19.04 8.40
N VAL A 47 -0.79 -18.02 8.10
CA VAL A 47 -0.46 -16.62 8.36
C VAL A 47 -0.74 -16.34 9.84
N GLN A 48 0.27 -15.91 10.57
CA GLN A 48 0.22 -15.68 12.01
C GLN A 48 -0.50 -14.36 12.32
N ASP A 49 -1.09 -14.23 13.52
CA ASP A 49 -1.81 -13.02 13.92
C ASP A 49 -0.98 -11.74 13.82
N ALA A 50 0.31 -11.81 14.15
CA ALA A 50 1.21 -10.67 14.00
C ALA A 50 1.34 -10.19 12.54
N GLN A 51 1.33 -11.11 11.57
CA GLN A 51 1.41 -10.80 10.15
C GLN A 51 0.11 -10.21 9.64
N TRP A 52 -1.01 -10.72 10.13
CA TRP A 52 -2.30 -10.14 9.85
C TRP A 52 -2.46 -8.72 10.39
N HIS A 53 -2.05 -8.47 11.62
CA HIS A 53 -2.06 -7.12 12.18
C HIS A 53 -1.10 -6.17 11.45
N ALA A 54 0.02 -6.67 10.95
CA ALA A 54 0.89 -5.89 10.08
C ALA A 54 0.17 -5.52 8.78
N LEU A 55 -0.58 -6.45 8.20
CA LEU A 55 -1.33 -6.22 6.96
C LEU A 55 -2.45 -5.19 7.18
N GLU A 56 -3.20 -5.28 8.28
CA GLU A 56 -4.23 -4.31 8.67
C GLU A 56 -3.66 -2.89 8.79
N ARG A 57 -2.52 -2.73 9.48
CA ARG A 57 -1.85 -1.43 9.60
C ARG A 57 -1.38 -0.89 8.26
N ALA A 58 -0.69 -1.73 7.48
CA ALA A 58 -0.19 -1.31 6.17
C ALA A 58 -1.32 -0.93 5.21
N MET A 59 -2.46 -1.63 5.28
CA MET A 59 -3.66 -1.29 4.52
C MET A 59 -4.21 0.07 4.96
N SER A 60 -4.39 0.28 6.26
CA SER A 60 -4.88 1.55 6.82
C SER A 60 -4.04 2.74 6.32
N ASP A 61 -2.72 2.64 6.43
CA ASP A 61 -1.80 3.70 5.99
C ASP A 61 -1.87 3.93 4.48
N ALA A 62 -1.90 2.85 3.69
CA ALA A 62 -2.00 2.94 2.24
C ALA A 62 -3.34 3.54 1.79
N SER A 63 -4.46 3.22 2.44
CA SER A 63 -5.77 3.76 2.09
C SER A 63 -5.87 5.28 2.28
N ILE A 64 -5.22 5.83 3.31
CA ILE A 64 -5.12 7.28 3.49
C ILE A 64 -4.44 7.91 2.27
N VAL A 65 -3.35 7.31 1.79
CA VAL A 65 -2.60 7.78 0.62
C VAL A 65 -3.41 7.65 -0.67
N LEU A 66 -4.08 6.51 -0.86
CA LEU A 66 -4.89 6.22 -2.05
C LEU A 66 -6.12 7.13 -2.13
N GLY A 67 -6.76 7.43 -1.00
CA GLY A 67 -7.90 8.34 -0.89
C GLY A 67 -7.51 9.80 -1.13
N ALA A 68 -6.37 10.24 -0.57
CA ALA A 68 -5.86 11.60 -0.80
C ALA A 68 -5.52 11.87 -2.29
N ARG A 69 -5.27 10.83 -3.09
CA ARG A 69 -4.89 10.91 -4.50
C ARG A 69 -6.01 10.54 -5.49
N GLU A 70 -7.27 10.49 -5.04
CA GLU A 70 -8.43 10.09 -5.85
C GLU A 70 -8.55 10.80 -7.22
N ARG A 71 -8.06 12.04 -7.35
CA ARG A 71 -8.25 12.87 -8.56
C ARG A 71 -7.25 12.66 -9.69
N ARG A 72 -6.13 11.95 -9.48
CA ARG A 72 -5.15 11.67 -10.55
C ARG A 72 -5.05 10.17 -10.76
N GLU A 73 -5.84 9.68 -11.70
CA GLU A 73 -5.74 8.31 -12.16
C GLU A 73 -4.47 8.18 -13.01
N SER A 74 -3.44 7.57 -12.43
CA SER A 74 -2.26 7.11 -13.15
C SER A 74 -2.21 5.59 -13.08
N GLU A 75 -1.63 4.96 -14.09
CA GLU A 75 -1.43 3.50 -14.14
C GLU A 75 -0.77 2.95 -12.85
N PRO A 76 0.30 3.59 -12.29
CA PRO A 76 0.81 3.25 -10.96
C PRO A 76 -0.25 3.19 -9.86
N MET A 77 -1.13 4.19 -9.80
CA MET A 77 -2.15 4.30 -8.76
C MET A 77 -3.23 3.22 -8.92
N ALA A 78 -3.55 2.84 -10.16
CA ALA A 78 -4.48 1.74 -10.45
C ALA A 78 -3.94 0.40 -9.92
N SER A 79 -2.63 0.13 -10.10
CA SER A 79 -1.98 -1.08 -9.57
C SER A 79 -2.03 -1.15 -8.04
N PHE A 80 -1.73 -0.04 -7.34
CA PHE A 80 -1.84 0.00 -5.87
C PHE A 80 -3.28 -0.13 -5.36
N ARG A 81 -4.26 0.45 -6.06
CA ARG A 81 -5.69 0.28 -5.70
C ARG A 81 -6.12 -1.18 -5.85
N ARG A 82 -5.71 -1.84 -6.93
CA ARG A 82 -5.99 -3.27 -7.13
C ARG A 82 -5.39 -4.11 -6.01
N LEU A 83 -4.15 -3.84 -5.62
CA LEU A 83 -3.51 -4.49 -4.48
C LEU A 83 -4.32 -4.27 -3.19
N ALA A 84 -4.73 -3.02 -2.92
CA ALA A 84 -5.51 -2.68 -1.73
C ALA A 84 -6.86 -3.41 -1.68
N VAL A 85 -7.57 -3.52 -2.80
CA VAL A 85 -8.84 -4.27 -2.89
C VAL A 85 -8.65 -5.75 -2.52
N LEU A 86 -7.58 -6.38 -3.00
CA LEU A 86 -7.31 -7.78 -2.66
C LEU A 86 -6.93 -7.95 -1.19
N CYS A 87 -6.16 -7.00 -0.62
CA CYS A 87 -5.88 -6.98 0.81
C CYS A 87 -7.17 -6.84 1.64
N ASP A 88 -8.08 -5.96 1.22
CA ASP A 88 -9.36 -5.73 1.90
C ASP A 88 -10.27 -6.96 1.85
N GLU A 89 -10.41 -7.62 0.69
CA GLU A 89 -11.16 -8.88 0.59
C GLU A 89 -10.59 -9.94 1.56
N LEU A 90 -9.27 -10.01 1.62
CA LEU A 90 -8.56 -11.02 2.39
C LEU A 90 -8.70 -10.76 3.90
N LEU A 91 -8.59 -9.51 4.33
CA LEU A 91 -8.88 -9.10 5.71
C LEU A 91 -10.35 -9.31 6.08
N GLY A 92 -11.28 -9.00 5.18
CA GLY A 92 -12.71 -9.25 5.37
C GLY A 92 -13.02 -10.73 5.58
N ARG A 93 -12.41 -11.61 4.78
CA ARG A 93 -12.53 -13.07 4.97
C ARG A 93 -12.00 -13.52 6.32
N ARG A 94 -10.83 -13.01 6.75
CA ARG A 94 -10.28 -13.29 8.08
C ARG A 94 -11.26 -12.88 9.19
N ALA A 95 -11.81 -11.67 9.11
CA ALA A 95 -12.74 -11.16 10.11
C ALA A 95 -14.02 -12.01 10.22
N LEU A 96 -14.45 -12.62 9.12
CA LEU A 96 -15.57 -13.56 9.08
C LEU A 96 -15.19 -15.00 9.45
N GLY A 97 -13.92 -15.29 9.76
CA GLY A 97 -13.43 -16.65 10.02
C GLY A 97 -13.44 -17.56 8.80
N HIS A 98 -13.51 -17.01 7.59
CA HIS A 98 -13.53 -17.77 6.35
C HIS A 98 -12.13 -18.17 5.89
N VAL A 99 -12.01 -19.37 5.32
CA VAL A 99 -10.78 -19.81 4.68
C VAL A 99 -10.51 -18.96 3.44
N CYS A 100 -9.28 -18.45 3.33
CA CYS A 100 -8.81 -17.73 2.15
C CYS A 100 -8.43 -18.72 1.03
N PRO A 101 -9.09 -18.67 -0.15
CA PRO A 101 -8.76 -19.57 -1.26
C PRO A 101 -7.33 -19.37 -1.76
N ALA A 102 -6.68 -20.47 -2.19
CA ALA A 102 -5.34 -20.42 -2.80
C ALA A 102 -5.25 -19.51 -4.05
N ALA A 103 -6.37 -19.32 -4.76
CA ALA A 103 -6.43 -18.37 -5.88
C ALA A 103 -6.24 -16.92 -5.41
N LEU A 104 -6.89 -16.52 -4.31
CA LEU A 104 -6.80 -15.17 -3.76
C LEU A 104 -5.36 -14.81 -3.36
N TRP A 105 -4.62 -15.74 -2.76
CA TRP A 105 -3.21 -15.55 -2.42
C TRP A 105 -2.32 -15.35 -3.65
N ARG A 106 -2.58 -16.10 -4.73
CA ARG A 106 -1.85 -15.95 -6.00
C ARG A 106 -2.16 -14.63 -6.69
N ASP A 107 -3.43 -14.22 -6.68
CA ASP A 107 -3.86 -12.94 -7.24
C ASP A 107 -3.25 -11.77 -6.46
N LEU A 108 -3.18 -11.89 -5.13
CA LEU A 108 -2.50 -10.92 -4.27
C LEU A 108 -1.01 -10.82 -4.60
N ALA A 109 -0.30 -11.95 -4.77
CA ALA A 109 1.10 -11.95 -5.15
C ALA A 109 1.34 -11.30 -6.53
N ARG A 110 0.44 -11.53 -7.49
CA ARG A 110 0.50 -10.91 -8.82
C ARG A 110 0.29 -9.41 -8.74
N ALA A 111 -0.78 -8.95 -8.07
CA ALA A 111 -1.05 -7.53 -7.90
C ALA A 111 0.08 -6.81 -7.14
N GLY A 112 0.71 -7.47 -6.17
CA GLY A 112 1.87 -6.95 -5.47
C GLY A 112 3.05 -6.70 -6.41
N ARG A 113 3.32 -7.63 -7.34
CA ARG A 113 4.37 -7.46 -8.36
C ARG A 113 4.07 -6.29 -9.29
N ASP A 114 2.86 -6.24 -9.83
CA ASP A 114 2.42 -5.15 -10.73
C ASP A 114 2.54 -3.78 -10.03
N ALA A 115 2.23 -3.70 -8.73
CA ALA A 115 2.38 -2.48 -7.95
C ALA A 115 3.85 -2.12 -7.67
N TYR A 116 4.71 -3.10 -7.41
CA TYR A 116 6.14 -2.89 -7.14
C TYR A 116 6.89 -2.27 -8.32
N GLU A 117 6.55 -2.67 -9.56
CA GLU A 117 7.14 -2.11 -10.78
C GLU A 117 6.98 -0.59 -10.87
N HIS A 118 6.00 -0.02 -10.17
CA HIS A 118 5.75 1.42 -10.14
C HIS A 118 6.22 2.13 -8.87
N ILE A 119 6.76 1.40 -7.88
CA ILE A 119 7.15 2.00 -6.59
C ILE A 119 8.40 2.88 -6.72
N ASP A 120 9.25 2.64 -7.72
CA ASP A 120 10.51 3.35 -7.98
C ASP A 120 10.55 4.08 -9.32
N ALA A 121 9.46 4.00 -10.11
CA ALA A 121 9.23 4.83 -11.29
C ALA A 121 8.92 6.29 -10.91
#